data_AF-A0A385TT32-F1
#
_entry.id   AF-A0A385TT32-F1
#
_cell.length_a   1.000
_cell.length_b   1.000
_cell.length_c   1.000
_cell.angle_alpha   90.00
_cell.angle_beta   90.00
_cell.angle_gamma   90.00
#
_symmetry.space_group_name_H-M   'P 1'
#
loop_
_entity.id
_entity.type
_entity.pdbx_description
1 polymer ?
#
loop_
_entity_poly.entity_id
_entity_poly.type
_entity_poly.pdbx_seq_one_letter_code
_entity_poly.pdbx_strand_id
1 'polypeptide(L)'
;MILTLEDVTKLNRKEDKVFLSAVPMHTLKAWKLSSIESAVVNNDVVFICYETLTELSSTTVQFENPLLLYQLPVADDTDEYPVILLANDHYLPKYCEYQLMSHDFINRLIEKSDKISVNSTKLMTQRSLMAALKHFDQVKIGTKLWPKLSSDLIQYFKSLFVAYPYLNYLPVAERKSFRKRSVADASFAWEMYIKFFIDEWLVKQDVIDIPNMKKPFIYKEWSGEFFNRDNPLWKEYTTSNGKFLFNDSVRDLIYQIWITWIREPE
;
A
#
# COMPACT_ATOMS: atom_id res chain seq x y z
N MET A 1 -5.34 13.73 21.34
CA MET A 1 -6.67 14.40 21.42
C MET A 1 -7.70 13.30 21.50
N ILE A 2 -8.64 13.37 22.44
CA ILE A 2 -9.75 12.41 22.54
C ILE A 2 -11.00 13.11 22.00
N LEU A 3 -11.78 12.40 21.20
CA LEU A 3 -13.05 12.89 20.70
C LEU A 3 -14.13 11.84 20.99
N THR A 4 -15.25 12.32 21.52
CA THR A 4 -16.43 11.53 21.84
C THR A 4 -17.51 11.84 20.81
N LEU A 5 -18.07 10.81 20.16
CA LEU A 5 -19.32 10.94 19.42
C LEU A 5 -20.43 10.20 20.14
N GLU A 6 -21.60 10.82 20.16
CA GLU A 6 -22.87 10.25 20.57
C GLU A 6 -23.70 9.88 19.33
N ASP A 7 -24.80 9.16 19.54
CA ASP A 7 -25.72 8.68 18.49
C ASP A 7 -25.03 7.92 17.35
N VAL A 8 -24.06 7.10 17.72
CA VAL A 8 -23.25 6.32 16.79
C VAL A 8 -23.86 4.94 16.57
N THR A 9 -24.04 4.59 15.30
CA THR A 9 -24.47 3.26 14.86
C THR A 9 -23.30 2.48 14.29
N LYS A 10 -23.11 1.26 14.77
CA LYS A 10 -22.14 0.33 14.19
C LYS A 10 -22.59 -0.13 12.80
N LEU A 11 -21.76 0.06 11.78
CA LEU A 11 -22.13 -0.20 10.37
C LEU A 11 -22.19 -1.68 10.00
N ASN A 12 -21.37 -2.52 10.64
CA ASN A 12 -21.29 -3.95 10.33
C ASN A 12 -21.13 -4.77 11.62
N ARG A 13 -21.96 -5.82 11.80
CA ARG A 13 -21.89 -6.72 12.96
C ARG A 13 -20.54 -7.44 13.11
N LYS A 14 -19.80 -7.61 12.01
CA LYS A 14 -18.50 -8.29 11.97
C LYS A 14 -17.28 -7.36 12.09
N GLU A 15 -17.48 -6.05 11.94
CA GLU A 15 -16.38 -5.07 12.00
C GLU A 15 -16.59 -4.11 13.17
N ASP A 16 -15.82 -4.31 14.22
CA ASP A 16 -15.88 -3.54 15.48
C ASP A 16 -15.25 -2.15 15.37
N LYS A 17 -14.83 -1.77 14.16
CA LYS A 17 -13.98 -0.61 13.90
C LYS A 17 -14.61 0.44 12.99
N VAL A 18 -15.83 0.19 12.49
CA VAL A 18 -16.50 1.09 11.54
C VAL A 18 -17.84 1.52 12.09
N PHE A 19 -18.00 2.84 12.19
CA PHE A 19 -19.19 3.44 12.78
C PHE A 19 -19.74 4.58 11.92
N LEU A 20 -21.03 4.85 12.07
CA LEU A 20 -21.78 5.88 11.37
C LEU A 20 -22.49 6.78 12.37
N SER A 21 -22.46 8.08 12.13
CA SER A 21 -23.28 9.07 12.82
C SER A 21 -23.74 10.15 11.84
N ALA A 22 -24.75 10.94 12.18
CA ALA A 22 -25.13 12.14 11.45
C ALA A 22 -24.78 13.34 12.32
N VAL A 23 -23.93 14.24 11.81
CA VAL A 23 -23.39 15.34 12.60
C VAL A 23 -23.57 16.67 11.87
N PRO A 24 -24.08 17.71 12.54
CA PRO A 24 -24.17 19.05 11.96
C PRO A 24 -22.80 19.65 11.63
N MET A 25 -22.74 20.41 10.53
CA MET A 25 -21.52 21.04 10.04
C MET A 25 -20.82 21.94 11.07
N HIS A 26 -21.56 22.72 11.87
CA HIS A 26 -20.94 23.53 12.92
C HIS A 26 -20.17 22.70 13.95
N THR A 27 -20.67 21.51 14.28
CA THR A 27 -20.02 20.59 15.22
C THR A 27 -18.74 20.02 14.59
N LEU A 28 -18.80 19.63 13.32
CA LEU A 28 -17.64 19.17 12.56
C LEU A 28 -16.53 20.24 12.49
N LYS A 29 -16.90 21.49 12.21
CA LYS A 29 -15.97 22.64 12.20
C LYS A 29 -15.39 22.91 13.60
N ALA A 30 -16.20 22.78 14.65
CA ALA A 30 -15.78 23.02 16.04
C ALA A 30 -14.72 22.02 16.53
N TRP A 31 -14.70 20.80 16.00
CA TRP A 31 -13.68 19.80 16.33
C TRP A 31 -12.27 20.19 15.85
N LYS A 32 -12.15 21.10 14.87
CA LYS A 32 -10.87 21.61 14.34
C LYS A 32 -9.91 20.48 13.95
N LEU A 33 -10.45 19.39 13.39
CA LEU A 33 -9.66 18.26 12.93
C LEU A 33 -8.83 18.65 11.71
N SER A 34 -7.58 18.23 11.65
CA SER A 34 -6.77 18.35 10.44
C SER A 34 -7.15 17.28 9.41
N SER A 35 -7.10 17.65 8.13
CA SER A 35 -7.36 16.76 7.00
C SER A 35 -6.07 16.12 6.45
N ILE A 36 -6.11 14.83 6.12
CA ILE A 36 -5.00 14.10 5.49
C ILE A 36 -4.84 14.51 4.01
N GLU A 37 -5.93 14.51 3.24
CA GLU A 37 -5.97 14.89 1.83
C GLU A 37 -6.67 16.25 1.65
N SER A 38 -5.89 17.32 1.86
CA SER A 38 -6.42 18.70 1.82
C SER A 38 -6.87 19.18 0.44
N ALA A 39 -6.52 18.46 -0.64
CA ALA A 39 -6.86 18.86 -2.00
C ALA A 39 -8.27 18.42 -2.45
N VAL A 40 -8.92 17.52 -1.70
CA VAL A 40 -10.25 16.98 -2.02
C VAL A 40 -11.30 17.67 -1.15
N VAL A 41 -12.32 18.24 -1.80
CA VAL A 41 -13.41 19.01 -1.17
C VAL A 41 -14.76 18.50 -1.70
N ASN A 42 -15.84 18.75 -0.97
CA ASN A 42 -17.23 18.44 -1.36
C ASN A 42 -17.56 16.94 -1.47
N ASN A 43 -17.16 16.17 -0.46
CA ASN A 43 -17.71 14.84 -0.27
C ASN A 43 -19.06 14.94 0.47
N ASP A 44 -20.07 14.22 -0.02
CA ASP A 44 -21.38 14.08 0.64
C ASP A 44 -21.28 13.26 1.94
N VAL A 45 -20.12 12.65 2.20
CA VAL A 45 -19.82 11.85 3.39
C VAL A 45 -18.51 12.34 4.00
N VAL A 46 -18.54 12.57 5.30
CA VAL A 46 -17.34 12.95 6.07
C VAL A 46 -16.68 11.69 6.61
N PHE A 47 -15.41 11.48 6.29
CA PHE A 47 -14.63 10.35 6.79
C PHE A 47 -13.66 10.83 7.86
N ILE A 48 -13.72 10.19 9.04
CA ILE A 48 -12.77 10.44 10.13
C ILE A 48 -12.01 9.15 10.43
N CYS A 49 -10.69 9.22 10.31
CA CYS A 49 -9.79 8.16 10.71
C CYS A 49 -9.41 8.33 12.19
N TYR A 50 -9.33 7.25 12.97
CA TYR A 50 -8.90 7.29 14.37
C TYR A 50 -7.84 6.24 14.68
N GLU A 51 -6.93 6.52 15.60
CA GLU A 51 -5.80 5.62 15.93
C GLU A 51 -6.19 4.53 16.93
N THR A 52 -6.89 4.92 18.00
CA THR A 52 -7.29 4.02 19.09
C THR A 52 -8.75 4.24 19.43
N LEU A 53 -9.51 3.15 19.58
CA LEU A 53 -10.84 3.17 20.19
C LEU A 53 -10.65 3.03 21.72
N THR A 54 -11.04 4.04 22.48
CA THR A 54 -10.86 4.06 23.95
C THR A 54 -12.10 3.61 24.69
N GLU A 55 -13.29 3.90 24.16
CA GLU A 55 -14.56 3.50 24.77
C GLU A 55 -15.60 3.21 23.68
N LEU A 56 -16.43 2.20 23.93
CA LEU A 56 -17.58 1.84 23.10
C LEU A 56 -18.77 1.48 24.01
N SER A 57 -19.84 2.27 23.90
CA SER A 57 -21.15 1.98 24.48
C SER A 57 -22.17 1.68 23.36
N SER A 58 -23.44 1.51 23.70
CA SER A 58 -24.51 1.25 22.72
C SER A 58 -24.69 2.36 21.68
N THR A 59 -24.38 3.61 22.03
CA THR A 59 -24.59 4.80 21.18
C THR A 59 -23.43 5.78 21.23
N THR A 60 -22.41 5.52 22.05
CA THR A 60 -21.27 6.43 22.23
C THR A 60 -19.98 5.72 21.85
N VAL A 61 -19.10 6.44 21.16
CA VAL A 61 -17.72 6.01 20.90
C VAL A 61 -16.76 7.11 21.31
N GLN A 62 -15.66 6.70 21.93
CA GLN A 62 -14.52 7.57 22.19
C GLN A 62 -13.30 7.06 21.47
N PHE A 63 -12.58 7.97 20.83
CA PHE A 63 -11.41 7.62 20.07
C PHE A 63 -10.31 8.68 20.14
N GLU A 64 -9.08 8.22 19.94
CA GLU A 64 -7.88 9.03 20.02
C GLU A 64 -7.33 9.43 18.65
N ASN A 65 -6.80 10.65 18.63
CA ASN A 65 -6.11 11.29 17.52
C ASN A 65 -6.90 11.24 16.21
N PRO A 66 -8.18 11.67 16.19
CA PRO A 66 -8.93 11.66 14.97
C PRO A 66 -8.44 12.67 13.96
N LEU A 67 -8.55 12.29 12.71
CA LEU A 67 -8.19 13.09 11.55
C LEU A 67 -9.27 12.98 10.50
N LEU A 68 -9.56 14.08 9.83
CA LEU A 68 -10.40 14.05 8.64
C LEU A 68 -9.60 13.42 7.51
N LEU A 69 -10.25 12.56 6.74
CA LEU A 69 -9.60 12.04 5.55
C LEU A 69 -9.48 13.12 4.47
N TYR A 70 -10.56 13.87 4.24
CA TYR A 70 -10.68 14.94 3.24
C TYR A 70 -11.02 16.27 3.91
N GLN A 71 -10.96 17.39 3.19
CA GLN A 71 -11.51 18.63 3.74
C GLN A 71 -13.02 18.51 3.91
N LEU A 72 -13.55 19.21 4.92
CA LEU A 72 -15.00 19.34 5.09
C LEU A 72 -15.61 20.01 3.84
N PRO A 73 -16.82 19.59 3.43
CA PRO A 73 -17.54 20.24 2.34
C PRO A 73 -17.87 21.70 2.68
N VAL A 74 -18.05 22.53 1.65
CA VAL A 74 -18.55 23.89 1.82
C VAL A 74 -20.06 23.82 2.01
N ALA A 75 -20.50 24.02 3.26
CA ALA A 75 -21.90 23.84 3.65
C ALA A 75 -22.30 24.81 4.77
N ASP A 76 -23.61 25.01 4.92
CA ASP A 76 -24.19 25.81 5.99
C ASP A 76 -24.04 25.09 7.34
N ASP A 77 -23.97 25.86 8.42
CA ASP A 77 -23.67 25.35 9.76
C ASP A 77 -24.73 24.37 10.30
N THR A 78 -25.94 24.41 9.74
CA THR A 78 -27.07 23.53 10.06
C THR A 78 -27.12 22.27 9.23
N ASP A 79 -26.34 22.17 8.15
CA ASP A 79 -26.36 21.00 7.27
C ASP A 79 -25.82 19.78 8.02
N GLU A 80 -26.59 18.69 8.00
CA GLU A 80 -26.20 17.42 8.62
C GLU A 80 -25.48 16.53 7.62
N TYR A 81 -24.33 16.01 8.02
CA TYR A 81 -23.54 15.12 7.19
C TYR A 81 -23.43 13.73 7.82
N PRO A 82 -23.53 12.66 7.01
CA PRO A 82 -23.14 11.34 7.44
C PRO A 82 -21.63 11.31 7.69
N VAL A 83 -21.25 10.93 8.90
CA VAL A 83 -19.87 10.77 9.35
C VAL A 83 -19.55 9.29 9.48
N ILE A 84 -18.57 8.82 8.71
CA ILE A 84 -18.05 7.46 8.81
C ILE A 84 -16.72 7.49 9.58
N LEU A 85 -16.70 6.81 10.73
CA LEU A 85 -15.52 6.61 11.55
C LEU A 85 -14.80 5.33 11.13
N LEU A 86 -13.52 5.44 10.78
CA LEU A 86 -12.67 4.34 10.29
C LEU A 86 -11.42 4.20 11.16
N ALA A 87 -11.08 2.98 11.57
CA ALA A 87 -9.78 2.77 12.20
C ALA A 87 -8.64 3.04 11.20
N ASN A 88 -7.58 3.70 11.68
CA ASN A 88 -6.51 4.23 10.88
C ASN A 88 -5.65 3.16 10.19
N ASP A 89 -5.57 1.97 10.80
CA ASP A 89 -4.82 0.81 10.30
C ASP A 89 -5.34 0.29 8.94
N HIS A 90 -6.55 0.66 8.53
CA HIS A 90 -7.14 0.24 7.26
C HIS A 90 -7.00 1.25 6.11
N TYR A 91 -6.49 2.45 6.38
CA TYR A 91 -6.42 3.51 5.37
C TYR A 91 -5.01 3.78 4.84
N LEU A 92 -3.95 3.41 5.58
CA LEU A 92 -2.57 3.63 5.15
C LEU A 92 -2.25 3.10 3.74
N PRO A 93 -2.66 1.88 3.33
CA PRO A 93 -2.42 1.42 1.96
C PRO A 93 -3.04 2.33 0.89
N LYS A 94 -4.26 2.84 1.14
CA LYS A 94 -4.96 3.75 0.23
C LYS A 94 -4.28 5.10 0.16
N TYR A 95 -3.87 5.65 1.31
CA TYR A 95 -3.09 6.88 1.34
C TYR A 95 -1.80 6.74 0.52
N CYS A 96 -1.02 5.67 0.75
CA CYS A 96 0.20 5.41 -0.02
C CYS A 96 -0.07 5.23 -1.52
N GLU A 97 -1.14 4.51 -1.89
CA GLU A 97 -1.55 4.38 -3.30
C GLU A 97 -1.82 5.76 -3.92
N TYR A 98 -2.63 6.59 -3.28
CA TYR A 98 -2.95 7.93 -3.78
C TYR A 98 -1.69 8.77 -3.97
N GLN A 99 -0.80 8.79 -2.98
CA GLN A 99 0.47 9.53 -3.06
C GLN A 99 1.35 9.02 -4.21
N LEU A 100 1.50 7.70 -4.38
CA LEU A 100 2.26 7.12 -5.48
C LEU A 100 1.65 7.46 -6.84
N MET A 101 0.32 7.36 -6.96
CA MET A 101 -0.42 7.61 -8.19
C MET A 101 -0.47 9.09 -8.57
N SER A 102 -0.20 10.01 -7.64
CA SER A 102 -0.05 11.45 -7.94
C SER A 102 1.21 11.76 -8.75
N HIS A 103 2.17 10.83 -8.83
CA HIS A 103 3.40 11.01 -9.58
C HIS A 103 3.34 10.35 -10.97
N ASP A 104 3.53 11.14 -12.02
CA ASP A 104 3.45 10.70 -13.42
C ASP A 104 4.33 9.50 -13.74
N PHE A 105 5.54 9.42 -13.16
CA PHE A 105 6.48 8.33 -13.44
C PHE A 105 5.97 6.98 -12.93
N ILE A 106 5.12 6.96 -11.90
CA ILE A 106 4.46 5.75 -11.38
C ILE A 106 3.12 5.55 -12.07
N ASN A 107 2.27 6.59 -12.11
CA ASN A 107 0.94 6.55 -12.72
C ASN A 107 0.97 6.02 -14.17
N ARG A 108 1.99 6.41 -14.95
CA ARG A 108 2.18 5.90 -16.32
C ARG A 108 2.45 4.40 -16.39
N LEU A 109 2.95 3.78 -15.33
CA LEU A 109 3.26 2.34 -15.25
C LEU A 109 2.06 1.51 -14.74
N ILE A 110 1.04 2.16 -14.17
CA ILE A 110 -0.12 1.48 -13.59
C ILE A 110 -1.29 1.49 -14.59
N GLU A 111 -1.88 0.32 -14.77
CA GLU A 111 -3.11 0.10 -15.55
C GLU A 111 -4.32 0.25 -14.62
N LYS A 112 -5.28 1.12 -14.96
CA LYS A 112 -6.48 1.34 -14.14
C LYS A 112 -7.53 0.24 -14.33
N SER A 113 -7.47 -0.49 -15.44
CA SER A 113 -8.35 -1.64 -15.69
C SER A 113 -7.94 -2.88 -14.89
N ASP A 114 -8.86 -3.83 -14.73
CA ASP A 114 -8.63 -5.07 -13.97
C ASP A 114 -7.54 -5.97 -14.55
N LYS A 115 -7.21 -5.80 -15.83
CA LYS A 115 -6.25 -6.66 -16.56
C LYS A 115 -5.32 -5.82 -17.41
N ILE A 116 -4.04 -6.18 -17.39
CA ILE A 116 -3.05 -5.60 -18.29
C ILE A 116 -3.28 -6.18 -19.69
N SER A 117 -3.48 -5.32 -20.68
CA SER A 117 -3.48 -5.74 -22.08
C SER A 117 -2.15 -6.38 -22.47
N VAL A 118 -2.19 -7.42 -23.31
CA VAL A 118 -0.99 -8.12 -23.81
C VAL A 118 -0.04 -7.17 -24.56
N ASN A 119 -0.58 -6.05 -25.09
CA ASN A 119 0.18 -5.02 -25.79
C ASN A 119 0.37 -3.74 -24.97
N SER A 120 0.31 -3.84 -23.65
CA SER A 120 0.47 -2.71 -22.75
C SER A 120 1.94 -2.46 -22.39
N THR A 121 2.31 -1.18 -22.27
CA THR A 121 3.59 -0.74 -21.67
C THR A 121 3.51 -0.73 -20.14
N LYS A 122 2.30 -0.89 -19.59
CA LYS A 122 2.03 -0.93 -18.16
C LYS A 122 2.70 -2.12 -17.49
N LEU A 123 3.16 -1.87 -16.29
CA LEU A 123 3.88 -2.81 -15.45
C LEU A 123 2.90 -3.72 -14.70
N MET A 124 1.94 -3.12 -14.01
CA MET A 124 0.95 -3.81 -13.18
C MET A 124 -0.41 -3.10 -13.22
N THR A 125 -1.46 -3.76 -12.72
CA THR A 125 -2.76 -3.11 -12.51
C THR A 125 -2.79 -2.36 -11.19
N GLN A 126 -3.67 -1.38 -11.06
CA GLN A 126 -3.93 -0.67 -9.80
C GLN A 126 -4.29 -1.65 -8.68
N ARG A 127 -5.10 -2.67 -8.99
CA ARG A 127 -5.41 -3.77 -8.06
C ARG A 127 -4.17 -4.53 -7.59
N SER A 128 -3.17 -4.73 -8.44
CA SER A 128 -1.92 -5.41 -8.06
C SER A 128 -1.06 -4.52 -7.16
N LEU A 129 -0.99 -3.22 -7.45
CA LEU A 129 -0.31 -2.25 -6.60
C LEU A 129 -0.95 -2.22 -5.21
N MET A 130 -2.28 -2.10 -5.15
CA MET A 130 -3.04 -2.14 -3.89
C MET A 130 -2.79 -3.45 -3.14
N ALA A 131 -2.77 -4.59 -3.82
CA ALA A 131 -2.47 -5.87 -3.18
C ALA A 131 -1.09 -5.90 -2.51
N ALA A 132 -0.07 -5.31 -3.14
CA ALA A 132 1.25 -5.18 -2.53
C ALA A 132 1.29 -4.17 -1.38
N LEU A 133 0.56 -3.06 -1.49
CA LEU A 133 0.46 -2.05 -0.42
C LEU A 133 -0.30 -2.55 0.81
N LYS A 134 -1.13 -3.61 0.69
CA LYS A 134 -1.80 -4.23 1.85
C LYS A 134 -0.84 -4.78 2.90
N HIS A 135 0.45 -4.94 2.60
CA HIS A 135 1.42 -5.22 3.65
C HIS A 135 1.48 -4.12 4.73
N PHE A 136 1.06 -2.88 4.42
CA PHE A 136 0.89 -1.83 5.42
C PHE A 136 -0.23 -2.13 6.44
N ASP A 137 -1.22 -2.98 6.12
CA ASP A 137 -2.28 -3.38 7.07
C ASP A 137 -1.70 -4.20 8.25
N GLN A 138 -0.51 -4.77 8.08
CA GLN A 138 0.13 -5.63 9.08
C GLN A 138 0.96 -4.83 10.10
N VAL A 139 1.08 -3.52 9.93
CA VAL A 139 1.98 -2.67 10.72
C VAL A 139 1.22 -1.47 11.28
N LYS A 140 1.63 -1.01 12.46
CA LYS A 140 1.01 0.16 13.12
C LYS A 140 1.93 1.37 12.96
N ILE A 141 1.52 2.31 12.12
CA ILE A 141 2.27 3.55 11.86
C ILE A 141 1.36 4.74 12.14
N GLY A 142 1.78 5.59 13.07
CA GLY A 142 1.03 6.80 13.45
C GLY A 142 0.85 7.75 12.26
N THR A 143 -0.32 8.36 12.16
CA THR A 143 -0.73 9.23 11.03
C THR A 143 0.24 10.36 10.73
N LYS A 144 0.86 10.92 11.77
CA LYS A 144 1.87 11.99 11.65
C LYS A 144 3.08 11.59 10.80
N LEU A 145 3.39 10.29 10.73
CA LEU A 145 4.53 9.77 9.97
C LEU A 145 4.17 9.43 8.52
N TRP A 146 2.88 9.39 8.17
CA TRP A 146 2.43 8.96 6.83
C TRP A 146 3.01 9.82 5.69
N PRO A 147 3.07 11.17 5.79
CA PRO A 147 3.67 11.97 4.72
C PRO A 147 5.16 11.69 4.52
N LYS A 148 5.89 11.43 5.62
CA LYS A 148 7.31 11.06 5.54
C LYS A 148 7.45 9.68 4.89
N LEU A 149 6.70 8.70 5.38
CA LEU A 149 6.71 7.34 4.86
C LEU A 149 6.38 7.28 3.36
N SER A 150 5.35 8.02 2.92
CA SER A 150 4.97 8.05 1.51
C SER A 150 6.06 8.70 0.65
N SER A 151 6.67 9.79 1.14
CA SER A 151 7.82 10.43 0.50
C SER A 151 9.01 9.47 0.35
N ASP A 152 9.35 8.74 1.42
CA ASP A 152 10.43 7.75 1.44
C ASP A 152 10.12 6.58 0.49
N LEU A 153 8.86 6.12 0.42
CA LEU A 153 8.42 5.08 -0.51
C LEU A 153 8.53 5.52 -1.97
N ILE A 154 8.15 6.77 -2.27
CA ILE A 154 8.30 7.37 -3.60
C ILE A 154 9.79 7.44 -3.99
N GLN A 155 10.65 7.84 -3.04
CA GLN A 155 12.09 7.89 -3.26
C GLN A 155 12.68 6.50 -3.47
N TYR A 156 12.23 5.49 -2.70
CA TYR A 156 12.61 4.09 -2.89
C TYR A 156 12.26 3.58 -4.28
N PHE A 157 11.05 3.89 -4.80
CA PHE A 157 10.66 3.56 -6.17
C PHE A 157 11.57 4.22 -7.22
N LYS A 158 11.91 5.51 -7.04
CA LYS A 158 12.86 6.19 -7.93
C LYS A 158 14.22 5.49 -7.94
N SER A 159 14.76 5.16 -6.78
CA SER A 159 16.03 4.46 -6.63
C SER A 159 16.00 3.08 -7.32
N LEU A 160 14.91 2.31 -7.15
CA LEU A 160 14.73 1.04 -7.83
C LEU A 160 14.74 1.21 -9.36
N PHE A 161 14.02 2.20 -9.89
CA PHE A 161 13.96 2.45 -11.33
C PHE A 161 15.28 2.91 -11.93
N VAL A 162 16.10 3.65 -11.17
CA VAL A 162 17.43 4.08 -11.60
C VAL A 162 18.39 2.88 -11.64
N ALA A 163 18.43 2.07 -10.58
CA ALA A 163 19.33 0.92 -10.51
C ALA A 163 18.92 -0.25 -11.42
N TYR A 164 17.61 -0.41 -11.61
CA TYR A 164 16.98 -1.50 -12.35
C TYR A 164 15.98 -0.97 -13.39
N PRO A 165 16.46 -0.44 -14.53
CA PRO A 165 15.61 0.21 -15.53
C PRO A 165 14.47 -0.67 -16.10
N TYR A 166 14.64 -2.01 -16.07
CA TYR A 166 13.60 -2.95 -16.49
C TYR A 166 12.34 -2.94 -15.61
N LEU A 167 12.41 -2.37 -14.40
CA LEU A 167 11.26 -2.13 -13.53
C LEU A 167 10.47 -0.88 -13.92
N ASN A 168 11.05 0.02 -14.73
CA ASN A 168 10.43 1.26 -15.18
C ASN A 168 9.67 1.04 -16.51
N TYR A 169 9.45 2.11 -17.26
CA TYR A 169 8.86 2.07 -18.59
C TYR A 169 9.76 1.27 -19.55
N LEU A 170 9.15 0.29 -20.20
CA LEU A 170 9.74 -0.47 -21.29
C LEU A 170 8.77 -0.48 -22.48
N PRO A 171 9.26 -0.35 -23.73
CA PRO A 171 8.49 -0.67 -24.91
C PRO A 171 7.91 -2.09 -24.83
N VAL A 172 6.75 -2.31 -25.45
CA VAL A 172 6.02 -3.59 -25.37
C VAL A 172 6.90 -4.79 -25.76
N ALA A 173 7.70 -4.66 -26.82
CA ALA A 173 8.58 -5.72 -27.29
C ALA A 173 9.67 -6.06 -26.26
N GLU A 174 10.30 -5.05 -25.66
CA GLU A 174 11.31 -5.22 -24.62
C GLU A 174 10.73 -5.82 -23.36
N ARG A 175 9.55 -5.35 -22.91
CA ARG A 175 8.85 -5.92 -21.75
C ARG A 175 8.50 -7.39 -21.99
N LYS A 176 8.00 -7.74 -23.18
CA LYS A 176 7.74 -9.15 -23.55
C LYS A 176 9.01 -9.99 -23.54
N SER A 177 10.12 -9.46 -24.05
CA SER A 177 11.43 -10.13 -24.03
C SER A 177 11.94 -10.34 -22.60
N PHE A 178 11.87 -9.30 -21.77
CA PHE A 178 12.24 -9.36 -20.35
C PHE A 178 11.42 -10.40 -19.59
N ARG A 179 10.10 -10.39 -19.77
CA ARG A 179 9.18 -11.35 -19.13
C ARG A 179 9.37 -12.79 -19.59
N LYS A 180 10.12 -13.09 -20.65
CA LYS A 180 10.50 -14.46 -21.02
C LYS A 180 11.69 -14.98 -20.21
N ARG A 181 12.56 -14.10 -19.73
CA ARG A 181 13.80 -14.45 -19.02
C ARG A 181 13.72 -14.19 -17.51
N SER A 182 12.89 -13.25 -17.07
CA SER A 182 12.81 -12.82 -15.67
C SER A 182 11.38 -12.66 -15.20
N VAL A 183 11.20 -12.72 -13.88
CA VAL A 183 9.97 -12.46 -13.14
C VAL A 183 10.09 -11.23 -12.24
N ALA A 184 11.17 -10.45 -12.35
CA ALA A 184 11.43 -9.31 -11.47
C ALA A 184 10.41 -8.16 -11.61
N ASP A 185 9.68 -8.09 -12.73
CA ASP A 185 8.64 -7.09 -12.99
C ASP A 185 7.21 -7.63 -12.77
N ALA A 186 7.07 -8.86 -12.24
CA ALA A 186 5.79 -9.48 -11.96
C ALA A 186 5.16 -8.94 -10.65
N SER A 187 3.84 -9.03 -10.51
CA SER A 187 3.12 -8.49 -9.33
C SER A 187 3.65 -9.02 -8.00
N PHE A 188 4.00 -10.30 -7.90
CA PHE A 188 4.54 -10.87 -6.67
C PHE A 188 5.94 -10.33 -6.32
N ALA A 189 6.77 -9.99 -7.32
CA ALA A 189 8.07 -9.40 -7.06
C ALA A 189 7.91 -8.00 -6.46
N TRP A 190 6.86 -7.27 -6.88
CA TRP A 190 6.49 -5.99 -6.28
C TRP A 190 5.96 -6.12 -4.85
N GLU A 191 5.24 -7.19 -4.52
CA GLU A 191 4.92 -7.53 -3.12
C GLU A 191 6.20 -7.64 -2.29
N MET A 192 7.24 -8.31 -2.82
CA MET A 192 8.54 -8.44 -2.13
C MET A 192 9.27 -7.09 -1.98
N TYR A 193 9.32 -6.25 -3.03
CA TYR A 193 9.97 -4.94 -2.95
C TYR A 193 9.29 -4.00 -1.96
N ILE A 194 7.96 -4.02 -1.89
CA ILE A 194 7.19 -3.21 -0.94
C ILE A 194 7.34 -3.76 0.48
N LYS A 195 7.28 -5.08 0.66
CA LYS A 195 7.50 -5.69 1.97
C LYS A 195 8.89 -5.38 2.51
N PHE A 196 9.92 -5.43 1.67
CA PHE A 196 11.28 -5.00 2.03
C PHE A 196 11.32 -3.56 2.51
N PHE A 197 10.71 -2.64 1.75
CA PHE A 197 10.64 -1.24 2.15
C PHE A 197 10.00 -1.10 3.53
N ILE A 198 8.88 -1.76 3.77
CA ILE A 198 8.16 -1.72 5.05
C ILE A 198 9.06 -2.21 6.19
N ASP A 199 9.66 -3.40 6.03
CA ASP A 199 10.49 -4.02 7.06
C ASP A 199 11.71 -3.14 7.40
N GLU A 200 12.38 -2.56 6.40
CA GLU A 200 13.53 -1.66 6.61
C GLU A 200 13.11 -0.29 7.18
N TRP A 201 11.99 0.26 6.71
CA TRP A 201 11.47 1.55 7.18
C TRP A 201 11.03 1.51 8.64
N LEU A 202 10.47 0.39 9.10
CA LEU A 202 10.16 0.23 10.51
C LEU A 202 11.40 0.26 11.42
N VAL A 203 12.55 -0.18 10.91
CA VAL A 203 13.82 -0.18 11.65
C VAL A 203 14.51 1.19 11.59
N LYS A 204 14.64 1.77 10.40
CA LYS A 204 15.40 3.01 10.17
C LYS A 204 14.56 4.29 10.38
N GLN A 205 13.28 4.23 10.00
CA GLN A 205 12.37 5.39 9.88
C GLN A 205 12.96 6.54 9.06
N ASP A 206 13.68 6.19 7.99
CA ASP A 206 14.38 7.12 7.10
C ASP A 206 14.43 6.55 5.68
N VAL A 207 15.12 7.23 4.76
CA VAL A 207 15.33 6.79 3.39
C VAL A 207 15.94 5.37 3.36
N ILE A 208 15.29 4.48 2.60
CA ILE A 208 15.66 3.07 2.51
C ILE A 208 16.52 2.80 1.29
N ASP A 209 17.70 2.20 1.53
CA ASP A 209 18.57 1.67 0.49
C ASP A 209 17.88 0.55 -0.27
N ILE A 210 18.05 0.54 -1.59
CA ILE A 210 17.49 -0.54 -2.42
C ILE A 210 18.30 -1.84 -2.26
N PRO A 211 17.65 -3.01 -2.38
CA PRO A 211 18.36 -4.28 -2.33
C PRO A 211 19.26 -4.44 -3.57
N ASN A 212 20.44 -5.05 -3.39
CA ASN A 212 21.32 -5.42 -4.51
C ASN A 212 20.84 -6.72 -5.16
N MET A 213 20.14 -6.62 -6.28
CA MET A 213 19.60 -7.75 -7.04
C MET A 213 20.57 -8.31 -8.09
N LYS A 214 21.75 -7.69 -8.27
CA LYS A 214 22.76 -8.15 -9.25
C LYS A 214 23.70 -9.21 -8.69
N LYS A 215 23.65 -9.45 -7.37
CA LYS A 215 24.39 -10.53 -6.71
C LYS A 215 24.02 -11.87 -7.38
N PRO A 216 24.95 -12.83 -7.54
CA PRO A 216 24.58 -14.18 -7.93
C PRO A 216 23.73 -14.83 -6.83
N PHE A 217 22.65 -15.49 -7.22
CA PHE A 217 21.86 -16.39 -6.38
C PHE A 217 22.24 -17.83 -6.69
N ILE A 218 22.61 -18.57 -5.64
CA ILE A 218 23.03 -19.98 -5.75
C ILE A 218 21.92 -20.84 -5.16
N TYR A 219 21.39 -21.78 -5.94
CA TYR A 219 20.40 -22.74 -5.47
C TYR A 219 20.67 -24.13 -6.05
N LYS A 220 20.99 -25.09 -5.17
CA LYS A 220 21.50 -26.41 -5.56
C LYS A 220 22.76 -26.22 -6.42
N GLU A 221 22.78 -26.73 -7.65
CA GLU A 221 23.89 -26.59 -8.59
C GLU A 221 23.68 -25.46 -9.62
N TRP A 222 22.60 -24.67 -9.49
CA TRP A 222 22.29 -23.57 -10.39
C TRP A 222 22.76 -22.24 -9.81
N SER A 223 23.28 -21.36 -10.69
CA SER A 223 23.69 -20.00 -10.35
C SER A 223 23.16 -19.01 -11.40
N GLY A 224 22.63 -17.88 -10.95
CA GLY A 224 22.11 -16.81 -11.80
C GLY A 224 21.45 -15.72 -10.97
N GLU A 225 20.59 -14.88 -11.56
CA GLU A 225 19.85 -13.88 -10.77
C GLU A 225 18.63 -14.53 -10.08
N PHE A 226 18.29 -14.10 -8.86
CA PHE A 226 17.16 -14.67 -8.12
C PHE A 226 15.86 -14.70 -8.95
N PHE A 227 15.56 -13.60 -9.64
CA PHE A 227 14.34 -13.46 -10.45
C PHE A 227 14.45 -14.04 -11.87
N ASN A 228 15.52 -14.75 -12.23
CA ASN A 228 15.58 -15.44 -13.51
C ASN A 228 14.52 -16.55 -13.57
N ARG A 229 13.81 -16.68 -14.70
CA ARG A 229 12.72 -17.66 -14.86
C ARG A 229 13.19 -19.11 -14.88
N ASP A 230 14.42 -19.35 -15.31
CA ASP A 230 15.04 -20.67 -15.32
C ASP A 230 15.60 -21.09 -13.95
N ASN A 231 15.61 -20.17 -12.97
CA ASN A 231 15.98 -20.50 -11.59
C ASN A 231 15.10 -21.67 -11.08
N PRO A 232 15.71 -22.82 -10.72
CA PRO A 232 14.98 -24.01 -10.35
C PRO A 232 14.12 -23.85 -9.10
N LEU A 233 14.36 -22.83 -8.27
CA LEU A 233 13.49 -22.47 -7.16
C LEU A 233 12.04 -22.26 -7.63
N TRP A 234 11.84 -21.60 -8.78
CA TRP A 234 10.49 -21.31 -9.28
C TRP A 234 9.72 -22.54 -9.72
N LYS A 235 10.40 -23.63 -10.09
CA LYS A 235 9.76 -24.88 -10.52
C LYS A 235 8.97 -25.52 -9.38
N GLU A 236 9.38 -25.29 -8.13
CA GLU A 236 8.71 -25.81 -6.94
C GLU A 236 7.37 -25.11 -6.69
N TYR A 237 7.20 -23.89 -7.23
CA TYR A 237 6.04 -23.05 -6.99
C TYR A 237 5.31 -22.66 -8.28
N THR A 238 5.55 -23.37 -9.37
CA THR A 238 4.86 -23.18 -10.63
C THR A 238 4.16 -24.47 -11.06
N THR A 239 2.95 -24.32 -11.59
CA THR A 239 2.23 -25.40 -12.27
C THR A 239 2.97 -25.83 -13.54
N SER A 240 2.65 -27.00 -14.09
CA SER A 240 3.11 -27.45 -15.41
C SER A 240 2.83 -26.45 -16.54
N ASN A 241 1.82 -25.59 -16.37
CA ASN A 241 1.45 -24.52 -17.29
C ASN A 241 2.14 -23.17 -16.99
N GLY A 242 3.10 -23.14 -16.07
CA GLY A 242 3.89 -21.96 -15.72
C GLY A 242 3.17 -20.90 -14.88
N LYS A 243 2.00 -21.22 -14.30
CA LYS A 243 1.30 -20.35 -13.34
C LYS A 243 1.86 -20.54 -11.94
N PHE A 244 2.13 -19.46 -11.23
CA PHE A 244 2.57 -19.48 -9.82
C PHE A 244 1.45 -19.96 -8.88
N LEU A 245 1.83 -20.83 -7.93
CA LEU A 245 0.98 -21.37 -6.87
C LEU A 245 1.32 -20.70 -5.54
N PHE A 246 1.09 -19.39 -5.45
CA PHE A 246 1.37 -18.62 -4.25
C PHE A 246 0.14 -18.51 -3.36
N ASN A 247 0.20 -19.17 -2.20
CA ASN A 247 -0.57 -18.81 -1.02
C ASN A 247 0.29 -17.91 -0.12
N ASP A 248 -0.29 -17.36 0.95
CA ASP A 248 0.40 -16.40 1.82
C ASP A 248 1.66 -17.02 2.46
N SER A 249 1.59 -18.27 2.92
CA SER A 249 2.76 -18.97 3.50
C SER A 249 3.91 -19.14 2.50
N VAL A 250 3.60 -19.43 1.23
CA VAL A 250 4.60 -19.55 0.17
C VAL A 250 5.19 -18.18 -0.17
N ARG A 251 4.37 -17.12 -0.21
CA ARG A 251 4.87 -15.75 -0.42
C ARG A 251 5.86 -15.37 0.67
N ASP A 252 5.51 -15.62 1.92
CA ASP A 252 6.38 -15.34 3.06
C ASP A 252 7.68 -16.15 2.99
N LEU A 253 7.61 -17.45 2.66
CA LEU A 253 8.80 -18.28 2.49
C LEU A 253 9.72 -17.74 1.39
N ILE A 254 9.20 -17.42 0.21
CA ILE A 254 9.98 -16.88 -0.90
C ILE A 254 10.61 -15.55 -0.53
N TYR A 255 9.86 -14.70 0.18
CA TYR A 255 10.40 -13.45 0.72
C TYR A 255 11.54 -13.70 1.71
N GLN A 256 11.43 -14.68 2.60
CA GLN A 256 12.51 -15.04 3.53
C GLN A 256 13.76 -15.58 2.83
N ILE A 257 13.60 -16.36 1.75
CA ILE A 257 14.75 -16.81 0.94
C ILE A 257 15.43 -15.61 0.29
N TRP A 258 14.64 -14.72 -0.31
CA TRP A 258 15.17 -13.53 -0.99
C TRP A 258 15.85 -12.55 -0.05
N ILE A 259 15.24 -12.24 1.11
CA ILE A 259 15.83 -11.32 2.11
C ILE A 259 17.13 -11.88 2.67
N THR A 260 17.22 -13.20 2.88
CA THR A 260 18.46 -13.85 3.35
C THR A 260 19.57 -13.67 2.31
N TRP A 261 19.27 -13.96 1.05
CA TRP A 261 20.23 -13.83 -0.05
C TRP A 261 20.77 -12.40 -0.22
N ILE A 262 19.89 -11.38 -0.19
CA ILE A 262 20.33 -9.98 -0.38
C ILE A 262 21.06 -9.41 0.84
N ARG A 263 20.93 -10.03 2.02
CA ARG A 263 21.61 -9.62 3.26
C ARG A 263 22.90 -10.39 3.56
N GLU A 264 23.11 -11.54 2.93
CA GLU A 264 24.36 -12.28 3.04
C GLU A 264 25.54 -11.39 2.59
N PRO A 265 26.63 -11.30 3.36
CA PRO A 265 27.86 -10.64 2.93
C PRO A 265 28.37 -11.29 1.63
N GLU A 266 29.06 -10.49 0.80
CA GLU A 266 29.79 -11.00 -0.37
C GLU A 266 31.01 -11.84 0.05
#